data_AF-A0A453BCJ3-F1
#
_entry.id   AF-A0A453BCJ3-F1
#
_cell.length_a   1.000
_cell.length_b   1.000
_cell.length_c   1.000
_cell.angle_alpha   90.00
_cell.angle_beta   90.00
_cell.angle_gamma   90.00
#
_symmetry.space_group_name_H-M   'P 1'
#
loop_
_entity.id
_entity.type
_entity.pdbx_description
1 polymer ?
#
loop_
_entity_poly.entity_id
_entity_poly.type
_entity_poly.pdbx_seq_one_letter_code
_entity_poly.pdbx_strand_id
1 'polypeptide(L)'
;TWAQILRNKYLQSKTLSQVTVRPTDSPFWKGLMRVKAAFFNRTKFIVGDGNDTRFWEDTWLGETPLALQYPTMYRIVHRRDALVATIMQATPLN
;
A
#
# COMPACT_ATOMS: atom_id res chain seq x y z
N THR A 1 10.58 18.38 3.00
CA THR A 1 11.28 17.43 3.89
C THR A 1 11.91 16.30 3.08
N TRP A 2 12.86 15.55 3.64
CA TRP A 2 13.48 14.40 2.95
C TRP A 2 12.45 13.36 2.49
N ALA A 3 11.35 13.18 3.22
CA ALA A 3 10.29 12.24 2.89
C ALA A 3 9.52 12.63 1.60
N GLN A 4 9.32 13.93 1.36
CA GLN A 4 8.69 14.43 0.13
C GLN A 4 9.55 14.16 -1.10
N ILE A 5 10.88 14.25 -0.98
CA ILE A 5 11.80 13.91 -2.07
C ILE A 5 11.65 12.43 -2.45
N LEU A 6 11.58 11.55 -1.45
CA LEU A 6 11.37 10.11 -1.69
C LEU A 6 10.01 9.84 -2.34
N ARG A 7 8.94 10.47 -1.85
CA ARG A 7 7.60 10.35 -2.45
C ARG A 7 7.61 10.77 -3.91
N ASN A 8 8.10 11.97 -4.22
CA ASN A 8 8.07 12.51 -5.57
C ASN A 8 8.97 11.74 -6.54
N LYS A 9 10.14 11.30 -6.09
CA LYS A 9 11.13 10.63 -6.94
C LYS A 9 10.80 9.16 -7.18
N TYR A 10 10.29 8.44 -6.17
CA TYR A 10 10.19 6.98 -6.22
C TYR A 10 8.78 6.42 -6.09
N LEU A 11 7.89 7.08 -5.37
CA LEU A 11 6.55 6.54 -5.08
C LEU A 11 5.47 7.09 -6.01
N GLN A 12 5.56 8.36 -6.42
CA GLN A 12 4.51 9.04 -7.19
C GLN A 12 3.14 8.92 -6.47
N SER A 13 2.14 8.30 -7.10
CA SER A 13 0.81 8.03 -6.54
C SER A 13 0.69 6.65 -5.86
N LYS A 14 1.79 5.91 -5.76
CA LYS A 14 1.81 4.56 -5.16
C LYS A 14 2.15 4.63 -3.68
N THR A 15 1.62 3.68 -2.91
CA THR A 15 2.07 3.48 -1.54
C THR A 15 3.39 2.70 -1.53
N LEU A 16 4.08 2.72 -0.38
CA LEU A 16 5.35 2.00 -0.24
C LEU A 16 5.19 0.50 -0.47
N SER A 17 4.04 -0.11 -0.18
CA SER A 17 3.78 -1.54 -0.40
C SER A 17 3.80 -1.95 -1.88
N GLN A 18 3.33 -1.08 -2.78
CA GLN A 18 3.12 -1.38 -4.19
C GLN A 18 4.36 -1.23 -5.08
N VAL A 19 5.35 -0.47 -4.62
CA VAL A 19 6.59 -0.29 -5.39
C VAL A 19 7.47 -1.54 -5.29
N THR A 20 8.04 -1.97 -6.41
CA THR A 20 8.98 -3.08 -6.50
C THR A 20 10.31 -2.59 -7.06
N VAL A 21 11.37 -3.37 -6.83
CA VAL A 21 12.69 -3.06 -7.39
C VAL A 21 12.69 -3.33 -8.88
N ARG A 22 13.20 -2.37 -9.66
CA ARG A 22 13.44 -2.49 -11.10
C ARG A 22 14.94 -2.58 -11.40
N PRO A 23 15.35 -3.25 -12.48
CA PRO A 23 16.77 -3.32 -12.87
C PRO A 23 17.42 -1.95 -13.06
N THR A 24 16.66 -0.98 -13.57
CA THR A 24 17.09 0.40 -13.85
C THR A 24 17.11 1.30 -12.62
N ASP A 25 16.67 0.83 -11.46
CA ASP A 25 16.61 1.65 -10.26
C ASP A 25 18.01 1.99 -9.71
N SER A 26 18.10 3.16 -9.07
CA SER A 26 19.35 3.62 -8.46
C SER A 26 19.84 2.66 -7.36
N PRO A 27 21.16 2.55 -7.13
CA PRO A 27 21.71 1.75 -6.03
C PRO A 27 21.12 2.12 -4.67
N PHE A 28 20.89 3.42 -4.44
CA PHE A 28 20.22 3.94 -3.26
C PHE A 28 18.82 3.35 -3.07
N TRP A 29 17.97 3.38 -4.11
CA TRP A 29 16.61 2.86 -4.03
C TRP A 29 16.59 1.34 -3.83
N LYS A 30 17.48 0.61 -4.51
CA LYS A 30 17.66 -0.83 -4.30
C LYS A 30 18.01 -1.15 -2.84
N GLY A 31 18.87 -0.35 -2.22
CA GLY A 31 19.20 -0.45 -0.80
C GLY A 31 17.98 -0.26 0.10
N LEU A 32 17.19 0.80 -0.13
CA LEU A 32 15.98 1.08 0.64
C LEU A 32 14.93 -0.03 0.51
N MET A 33 14.77 -0.58 -0.69
CA MET A 33 13.81 -1.66 -0.97
C MET A 33 14.16 -2.99 -0.30
N ARG A 34 15.45 -3.25 0.00
CA ARG A 34 15.84 -4.41 0.82
C ARG A 34 15.33 -4.27 2.26
N VAL A 35 15.40 -3.05 2.81
CA VAL A 35 14.88 -2.76 4.15
C VAL A 35 13.36 -2.82 4.18
N LYS A 36 12.70 -2.35 3.12
CA LYS A 36 11.23 -2.42 2.98
C LYS A 36 10.70 -3.82 3.28
N ALA A 37 11.25 -4.86 2.67
CA ALA A 37 10.76 -6.23 2.86
C ALA A 37 10.85 -6.69 4.33
N ALA A 38 11.99 -6.41 4.97
CA ALA A 38 12.18 -6.73 6.39
C ALA A 38 11.27 -5.90 7.31
N PHE A 39 11.01 -4.64 6.96
CA PHE A 39 10.11 -3.75 7.69
C PHE A 39 8.68 -4.28 7.65
N PHE A 40 8.10 -4.48 6.46
CA PHE A 40 6.71 -4.96 6.32
C PHE A 40 6.46 -6.31 6.99
N ASN A 41 7.47 -7.20 7.05
CA ASN A 41 7.33 -8.50 7.73
C ASN A 41 7.35 -8.40 9.27
N ARG A 42 7.83 -7.28 9.84
CA ARG A 42 8.05 -7.14 11.30
C ARG A 42 7.23 -6.03 11.94
N THR A 43 6.45 -5.29 11.15
CA THR A 43 5.68 -4.14 11.63
C THR A 43 4.20 -4.30 11.34
N LYS A 44 3.36 -3.94 12.30
CA LYS A 44 1.92 -3.77 12.08
C LYS A 44 1.63 -2.28 11.86
N PHE A 45 0.82 -1.98 10.85
CA PHE A 45 0.38 -0.62 10.58
C PHE A 45 -0.92 -0.36 11.32
N ILE A 46 -0.96 0.73 12.09
CA ILE A 46 -2.21 1.26 12.64
C ILE A 46 -2.71 2.28 11.62
N VAL A 47 -3.91 2.04 11.08
CA VAL A 47 -4.55 2.99 10.16
C VAL A 47 -5.03 4.19 10.96
N GLY A 48 -4.60 5.38 10.55
CA GLY A 48 -5.14 6.65 11.05
C GLY A 48 -6.45 6.98 10.35
N ASP A 49 -6.47 8.06 9.58
CA ASP A 49 -7.65 8.49 8.81
C ASP A 49 -7.94 7.63 7.56
N GLY A 50 -6.99 6.78 7.15
CA GLY A 50 -7.11 5.87 6.01
C GLY A 50 -6.94 6.53 4.64
N ASN A 51 -6.52 7.80 4.57
CA ASN A 51 -6.36 8.53 3.30
C ASN A 51 -5.11 8.10 2.51
N ASP A 52 -4.14 7.49 3.19
CA ASP A 52 -2.89 7.00 2.61
C ASP A 52 -2.82 5.45 2.59
N THR A 53 -3.94 4.76 2.80
CA THR A 53 -4.00 3.30 2.90
C THR A 53 -5.00 2.73 1.91
N ARG A 54 -4.54 1.81 1.04
CA ARG A 54 -5.39 1.13 0.06
C ARG A 54 -6.13 -0.04 0.69
N PHE A 55 -7.43 -0.10 0.47
CA PHE A 55 -8.29 -1.09 1.11
C PHE A 55 -7.95 -2.54 0.70
N TRP A 56 -7.65 -2.78 -0.57
CA TRP A 56 -7.38 -4.14 -1.05
C TRP A 56 -5.90 -4.53 -0.97
N GLU A 57 -5.01 -3.58 -1.23
CA GLU A 57 -3.61 -3.87 -1.55
C GLU A 57 -2.66 -3.70 -0.35
N ASP A 58 -3.03 -2.93 0.67
CA ASP A 58 -2.20 -2.75 1.87
C ASP A 58 -2.60 -3.72 3.00
N THR A 59 -1.63 -4.14 3.81
CA THR A 59 -1.88 -4.91 5.04
C THR A 59 -2.32 -3.97 6.15
N TRP A 60 -3.60 -3.62 6.14
CA TRP A 60 -4.19 -2.73 7.14
C TRP A 60 -5.21 -3.42 8.05
N LEU A 61 -5.66 -4.63 7.66
CA LEU A 61 -6.53 -5.51 8.43
C LEU A 61 -5.91 -6.90 8.51
N GLY A 62 -5.52 -7.33 9.71
CA GLY A 62 -4.85 -8.61 9.93
C GLY A 62 -3.38 -8.61 9.47
N GLU A 63 -2.89 -9.76 9.03
CA GLU A 63 -1.45 -9.99 8.74
C GLU A 63 -1.12 -9.95 7.23
N THR A 64 -2.12 -10.00 6.35
CA THR A 64 -1.93 -9.99 4.89
C THR A 64 -2.94 -9.07 4.20
N PRO A 65 -2.65 -8.52 3.01
CA PRO A 65 -3.61 -7.72 2.26
C PRO A 65 -4.89 -8.49 1.91
N LEU A 66 -6.03 -7.82 1.91
CA LEU A 66 -7.33 -8.42 1.58
C LEU A 66 -7.37 -9.01 0.15
N ALA A 67 -6.61 -8.42 -0.78
CA ALA A 67 -6.49 -8.95 -2.14
C ALA A 67 -5.88 -10.36 -2.19
N LEU A 68 -5.01 -10.71 -1.22
CA LEU A 68 -4.43 -12.05 -1.12
C LEU A 68 -5.37 -13.01 -0.37
N GLN A 69 -6.09 -12.52 0.63
CA GLN A 69 -7.03 -13.34 1.40
C GLN A 69 -8.28 -13.70 0.58
N TYR A 70 -8.77 -12.78 -0.26
CA TYR A 70 -10.01 -12.93 -1.03
C TYR A 70 -9.80 -12.66 -2.53
N PRO A 71 -8.99 -13.49 -3.23
CA PRO A 71 -8.61 -13.24 -4.62
C PRO A 71 -9.81 -13.20 -5.58
N THR A 72 -10.85 -14.01 -5.33
CA THR A 72 -12.08 -14.01 -6.14
C THR A 72 -12.85 -12.70 -6.03
N MET A 73 -12.97 -12.14 -4.83
CA MET A 73 -13.60 -10.83 -4.62
C MET A 73 -12.77 -9.72 -5.26
N TYR A 74 -11.46 -9.75 -5.07
CA TYR A 74 -10.57 -8.78 -5.68
C TYR A 74 -10.65 -8.74 -7.21
N ARG A 75 -10.91 -9.90 -7.84
CA ARG A 75 -11.06 -10.00 -9.30
C ARG A 75 -12.25 -9.19 -9.82
N ILE A 76 -13.37 -9.16 -9.10
CA ILE A 76 -14.62 -8.50 -9.52
C ILE A 76 -14.74 -7.04 -9.08
N VAL A 77 -13.88 -6.57 -8.18
CA VAL A 77 -13.87 -5.17 -7.71
C VAL A 77 -13.43 -4.23 -8.83
N HIS A 78 -14.26 -3.20 -9.09
CA HIS A 78 -13.97 -2.13 -10.05
C HIS A 78 -12.90 -1.15 -9.53
N ARG A 79 -12.99 -0.75 -8.26
CA ARG A 79 -12.10 0.24 -7.64
C ARG A 79 -11.04 -0.42 -6.76
N ARG A 80 -10.01 -1.01 -7.39
CA ARG A 80 -8.92 -1.72 -6.69
C ARG A 80 -7.98 -0.78 -5.92
N ASP A 81 -7.90 0.47 -6.36
CA ASP A 81 -7.13 1.55 -5.77
C ASP A 81 -7.90 2.34 -4.70
N ALA A 82 -9.10 1.87 -4.32
CA ALA A 82 -9.90 2.52 -3.28
C ALA A 82 -9.16 2.60 -1.94
N LEU A 83 -9.28 3.74 -1.28
CA LEU A 83 -8.70 4.02 0.03
C LEU A 83 -9.59 3.51 1.16
N VAL A 84 -8.98 3.18 2.30
CA VAL A 84 -9.70 2.79 3.52
C VAL A 84 -10.63 3.91 3.96
N ALA A 85 -10.18 5.17 3.93
CA ALA A 85 -11.02 6.33 4.23
C ALA A 85 -12.30 6.34 3.39
N THR A 86 -12.17 6.16 2.08
CA THR A 86 -13.31 6.23 1.15
C THR A 86 -14.31 5.10 1.36
N ILE A 87 -13.83 3.87 1.62
CA ILE A 87 -14.72 2.72 1.80
C ILE A 87 -15.39 2.73 3.17
N MET A 88 -14.67 3.10 4.22
CA MET A 88 -15.22 3.13 5.58
C MET A 88 -16.16 4.31 5.81
N GLN A 89 -16.02 5.40 5.06
CA GLN A 89 -16.96 6.54 5.08
C GLN A 89 -18.17 6.33 4.18
N ALA A 90 -18.11 5.41 3.21
CA ALA A 90 -19.24 5.08 2.38
C ALA A 90 -20.30 4.37 3.26
N THR A 91 -21.40 5.08 3.53
CA THR A 91 -22.59 4.47 4.11
C THR A 91 -22.98 3.29 3.22
N PRO A 92 -23.18 2.07 3.77
CA PRO A 92 -23.65 0.96 2.95
C PRO A 92 -24.99 1.37 2.33
N LEU A 93 -25.09 1.23 1.01
CA LEU A 93 -26.38 1.37 0.32
C LEU A 93 -27.28 0.25 0.84
N ASN A 94 -28.22 0.65 1.70
CA ASN A 94 -29.26 -0.18 2.27
C ASN A 94 -30.21 -0.69 1.18
#